data_AF-A0A3M1CQR9-F1
#
_entry.id   AF-A0A3M1CQR9-F1
#
_cell.length_a   1.000
_cell.length_b   1.000
_cell.length_c   1.000
_cell.angle_alpha   90.00
_cell.angle_beta   90.00
_cell.angle_gamma   90.00
#
_symmetry.space_group_name_H-M   'P 1'
#
loop_
_entity.id
_entity.type
_entity.pdbx_description
1 polymer ?
#
loop_
_entity_poly.entity_id
_entity_poly.type
_entity_poly.pdbx_seq_one_letter_code
_entity_poly.pdbx_strand_id
1 'polypeptide(L)' 'WLYKLAGVDFGGASGPFSPFYFSIVTLTTLGYGDIHPQSTAGQVLASAEALLGYVGLGGLLSILANKLARRAE' A
#
# COMPACT_ATOMS: atom_id res chain seq x y z
N TRP A 1 -8.72 -12.29 1.58
CA TRP A 1 -10.17 -12.46 1.64
C TRP A 1 -10.90 -11.11 1.57
N LEU A 2 -10.54 -10.13 2.42
CA LEU A 2 -11.08 -8.76 2.40
C LEU A 2 -11.12 -8.11 1.00
N TYR A 3 -9.99 -8.07 0.28
CA TYR A 3 -9.93 -7.45 -1.05
C TYR A 3 -10.86 -8.11 -2.08
N LYS A 4 -11.13 -9.42 -1.96
CA LYS A 4 -12.09 -10.10 -2.85
C LYS A 4 -13.52 -9.63 -2.56
N LEU A 5 -13.89 -9.47 -1.29
CA LEU A 5 -15.19 -8.91 -0.90
C LEU A 5 -15.34 -7.45 -1.34
N ALA A 6 -14.25 -6.71 -1.31
CA ALA A 6 -14.21 -5.33 -1.79
C ALA A 6 -14.16 -5.20 -3.32
N GLY A 7 -14.22 -6.30 -4.08
CA GLY A 7 -14.22 -6.25 -5.55
C GLY A 7 -12.88 -5.78 -6.14
N VAL A 8 -11.76 -6.17 -5.54
CA VAL A 8 -10.43 -6.05 -6.17
C VAL A 8 -10.23 -7.23 -7.12
N ASP A 9 -9.86 -6.91 -8.35
CA ASP A 9 -9.54 -7.91 -9.36
C ASP A 9 -8.05 -8.25 -9.29
N PHE A 10 -7.77 -9.55 -9.14
CA PHE A 10 -6.42 -10.10 -9.05
C PHE A 10 -5.89 -10.62 -10.40
N GLY A 11 -6.71 -10.56 -11.46
CA GLY A 11 -6.35 -11.02 -12.80
C GLY A 11 -5.81 -12.45 -12.81
N GLY A 12 -4.77 -12.68 -13.63
CA GLY A 12 -4.08 -13.99 -13.73
C GLY A 12 -3.19 -14.33 -12.53
N ALA A 13 -2.99 -13.40 -11.59
CA ALA A 13 -2.15 -13.58 -10.42
C ALA A 13 -2.99 -13.93 -9.19
N SER A 14 -3.80 -14.99 -9.22
CA SER A 14 -4.71 -15.37 -8.13
C SER A 14 -4.10 -16.30 -7.08
N GLY A 15 -2.87 -16.02 -6.64
CA GLY A 15 -2.18 -16.77 -5.58
C GLY A 15 -2.59 -16.35 -4.16
N PRO A 16 -2.19 -17.13 -3.13
CA PRO A 16 -2.45 -16.79 -1.73
C PRO A 16 -1.74 -15.50 -1.28
N PHE A 17 -0.63 -15.12 -1.96
CA PHE A 17 0.17 -13.94 -1.64
C PHE A 17 -0.26 -12.66 -2.37
N SER A 18 -1.13 -12.75 -3.37
CA SER A 18 -1.55 -11.60 -4.17
C SER A 18 -2.22 -10.48 -3.36
N PRO A 19 -3.04 -10.78 -2.34
CA PRO A 19 -3.53 -9.76 -1.40
C PRO A 19 -2.42 -8.97 -0.71
N PHE A 20 -1.35 -9.65 -0.28
CA PHE A 20 -0.21 -9.04 0.40
C PHE A 20 0.62 -8.22 -0.58
N TYR A 21 0.86 -8.74 -1.78
CA TYR A 21 1.55 -8.01 -2.83
C TYR A 21 0.80 -6.73 -3.20
N PHE A 22 -0.52 -6.79 -3.43
CA PHE A 22 -1.34 -5.59 -3.69
C PHE A 22 -1.24 -4.56 -2.56
N SER A 23 -1.32 -5.02 -1.30
CA SER A 23 -1.21 -4.16 -0.13
C SER A 23 0.15 -3.47 -0.07
N ILE A 24 1.25 -4.22 -0.20
CA ILE A 24 2.61 -3.67 -0.19
C ILE A 24 2.79 -2.66 -1.31
N VAL A 25 2.42 -3.01 -2.55
CA VAL A 25 2.56 -2.15 -3.72
C VAL A 25 1.75 -0.86 -3.59
N THR A 26 0.58 -0.92 -2.95
CA THR A 26 -0.27 0.26 -2.69
C THR A 26 0.29 1.11 -1.55
N LEU A 27 0.66 0.51 -0.40
CA LEU A 27 1.25 1.19 0.75
C LEU A 27 2.57 1.89 0.43
N THR A 28 3.37 1.27 -0.44
CA THR A 28 4.66 1.83 -0.87
C THR A 28 4.52 2.78 -2.06
N THR A 29 3.29 3.05 -2.51
CA THR A 29 2.97 3.93 -3.65
C THR A 29 3.58 3.48 -4.98
N LEU A 30 3.95 2.20 -5.12
CA LEU A 30 4.52 1.65 -6.36
C LEU A 30 3.48 1.57 -7.49
N GLY A 31 2.29 1.02 -7.19
CA GLY A 31 1.14 1.01 -8.11
C GLY A 31 1.37 0.37 -9.49
N TYR A 32 1.88 -0.87 -9.56
CA TYR A 32 2.14 -1.56 -10.84
C TYR A 32 0.90 -1.71 -11.77
N GLY A 33 -0.32 -1.74 -11.19
CA GLY A 33 -1.58 -1.77 -11.95
C GLY A 33 -2.04 -3.16 -12.43
N ASP A 34 -1.24 -4.19 -12.17
CA ASP A 34 -1.57 -5.59 -12.44
C ASP A 34 -2.75 -6.12 -11.61
N ILE A 35 -2.92 -5.60 -10.39
CA ILE A 35 -4.08 -5.81 -9.51
C ILE A 35 -4.69 -4.44 -9.23
N HIS A 36 -6.00 -4.29 -9.46
CA HIS A 36 -6.66 -3.00 -9.29
C HIS A 36 -8.14 -3.14 -8.86
N PRO A 37 -8.66 -2.17 -8.07
CA PRO A 37 -10.03 -2.21 -7.60
C PRO A 37 -11.03 -1.94 -8.74
N GLN A 38 -12.01 -2.83 -8.90
CA GLN A 38 -13.10 -2.68 -9.88
C GLN A 38 -14.37 -2.06 -9.27
N SER A 39 -14.51 -2.14 -7.95
CA SER A 39 -15.67 -1.59 -7.23
C SER A 39 -15.34 -0.30 -6.48
N THR A 40 -16.35 0.53 -6.23
CA THR A 40 -16.22 1.75 -5.39
C THR A 40 -15.68 1.42 -4.01
N ALA A 41 -16.11 0.31 -3.39
CA ALA A 41 -15.61 -0.10 -2.08
C ALA A 41 -14.12 -0.45 -2.13
N GLY A 42 -13.68 -1.15 -3.19
CA GLY A 42 -12.28 -1.46 -3.42
C GLY A 42 -11.43 -0.22 -3.65
N GLN A 43 -11.97 0.77 -4.40
CA GLN A 43 -11.30 2.05 -4.63
C GLN A 43 -11.12 2.82 -3.32
N VAL A 44 -12.17 2.90 -2.48
CA VAL A 44 -12.10 3.54 -1.16
C VAL A 44 -11.05 2.87 -0.26
N LEU A 45 -11.01 1.53 -0.23
CA LEU A 45 -9.99 0.80 0.52
C LEU A 45 -8.57 1.07 0.01
N ALA A 46 -8.36 1.00 -1.30
CA ALA A 46 -7.05 1.27 -1.91
C ALA A 46 -6.59 2.71 -1.68
N SER A 47 -7.51 3.68 -1.76
CA SER A 47 -7.22 5.09 -1.44
C SER A 47 -6.86 5.28 0.04
N ALA A 48 -7.60 4.66 0.96
CA ALA A 48 -7.29 4.72 2.39
C ALA A 48 -5.92 4.09 2.69
N GLU A 49 -5.61 2.97 2.06
CA GLU A 49 -4.32 2.29 2.17
C GLU A 49 -3.16 3.16 1.63
N ALA A 50 -3.34 3.82 0.48
CA ALA A 50 -2.34 4.75 -0.05
C ALA A 50 -2.06 5.92 0.90
N LEU A 51 -3.11 6.48 1.53
CA LEU A 51 -2.95 7.56 2.53
C LEU A 51 -2.17 7.09 3.77
N LEU A 52 -2.46 5.88 4.26
CA LEU A 52 -1.70 5.28 5.36
C LEU A 52 -0.23 5.06 4.97
N GLY A 53 0.02 4.63 3.73
CA GLY A 53 1.35 4.50 3.15
C GLY A 53 2.15 5.80 3.19
N TYR A 54 1.55 6.90 2.74
CA TYR A 54 2.17 8.24 2.78
C TYR A 54 2.54 8.67 4.21
N VAL A 55 1.62 8.49 5.16
CA VAL A 55 1.87 8.83 6.58
C VAL A 55 2.99 7.96 7.16
N GLY A 56 2.97 6.66 6.88
CA GLY A 56 3.98 5.71 7.35
C GLY A 56 5.38 5.99 6.78
N LEU A 57 5.48 6.19 5.47
CA LEU A 57 6.76 6.53 4.81
C LEU A 57 7.29 7.88 5.29
N GLY A 58 6.43 8.90 5.39
CA GLY A 58 6.81 10.20 5.94
C GLY A 58 7.29 10.13 7.39
N GLY A 59 6.59 9.37 8.23
CA GLY A 59 7.00 9.11 9.61
C GLY A 59 8.33 8.39 9.72
N LEU A 60 8.55 7.35 8.91
CA LEU A 60 9.82 6.62 8.86
C LEU A 60 10.98 7.53 8.42
N LEU A 61 10.78 8.30 7.35
CA LEU A 61 11.77 9.27 6.88
C LEU A 61 12.10 10.31 7.96
N SER A 62 11.10 10.81 8.67
CA SER A 62 11.29 11.76 9.77
C SER A 62 12.14 11.16 10.90
N ILE A 63 11.85 9.92 11.32
CA ILE A 63 12.62 9.24 12.37
C ILE A 63 14.08 9.03 11.94
N LEU A 64 14.30 8.57 10.70
CA LEU A 64 15.63 8.34 10.15
C LEU A 64 16.42 9.65 10.02
N ALA A 65 15.80 10.70 9.47
CA ALA A 65 16.40 12.02 9.35
C ALA A 65 16.80 12.58 10.72
N ASN A 66 15.89 12.53 11.70
CA ASN A 66 16.16 12.98 13.08
C ASN A 66 17.28 12.17 13.75
N LYS A 67 17.35 10.85 13.49
CA LYS A 67 18.41 10.00 14.05
C LYS A 67 19.77 10.29 13.41
N LEU A 68 19.81 10.59 12.12
CA LEU A 68 21.03 10.98 11.42
C LEU A 68 21.51 12.38 11.86
N ALA A 69 20.59 13.34 11.99
CA ALA A 69 20.91 14.68 12.47
C ALA A 69 21.58 14.65 13.86
N ARG A 70 21.01 13.90 14.81
CA ARG A 70 21.59 13.71 16.16
C ARG A 70 22.94 12.98 16.20
N ARG A 71 23.35 12.30 15.13
CA ARG A 71 24.67 11.65 15.04
C ARG A 71 25.74 12.53 14.41
N ALA A 72 25.32 13.60 13.74
CA ALA A 72 26.22 14.55 13.08
C ALA A 72 26.68 15.66 14.04
N GLU A 73 25.92 15.90 15.11
CA GLU A 73 26.34 16.64 16.31
C GLU A 73 27.29 15.82 17.18
#